data_AF-A0A960FT97-F1
#
_entry.id   AF-A0A960FT97-F1
#
_cell.length_a   1.000
_cell.length_b   1.000
_cell.length_c   1.000
_cell.angle_alpha   90.00
_cell.angle_beta   90.00
_cell.angle_gamma   90.00
#
_symmetry.space_group_name_H-M   'P 1'
#
loop_
_entity.id
_entity.type
_entity.pdbx_description
1 polymer ?
#
loop_
_entity_poly.entity_id
_entity_poly.type
_entity_poly.pdbx_seq_one_letter_code
_entity_poly.pdbx_strand_id
1 'polypeptide(L)'
;MPDSIFGLPLHPLIVHATVVVVPLAALLVILQVCWPRFRAWAGPLPPALSLAALVLTPLSTSTGESLEEQVGESSLVEKHAELGDQLIWFTVALFVFSAAFWWLERARHHAAELAAGPAAPTTTPGSGGTATLTAPAPARHTTSAPERFRTLTAIVGVLAVLAALGTGVQVARIGHSGAKAAWSDASSALVR
;
A
#
# COMPACT_ATOMS: atom_id res chain seq x y z
N MET A 1 -0.86 -19.45 24.39
CA MET A 1 -0.65 -18.08 23.86
C MET A 1 -1.66 -17.18 24.59
N PRO A 2 -1.54 -15.85 24.74
CA PRO A 2 -2.58 -15.10 25.44
C PRO A 2 -3.87 -15.11 24.59
N ASP A 3 -4.84 -15.94 24.97
CA ASP A 3 -6.08 -16.18 24.20
C ASP A 3 -7.14 -15.06 24.38
N SER A 4 -6.79 -14.03 25.17
CA SER A 4 -7.65 -12.87 25.44
C SER A 4 -6.81 -11.62 25.71
N ILE A 5 -7.15 -10.52 25.05
CA ILE A 5 -6.67 -9.17 25.36
C ILE A 5 -7.91 -8.35 25.73
N PHE A 6 -7.92 -7.76 26.93
CA PHE A 6 -9.06 -7.01 27.48
C PHE A 6 -10.38 -7.81 27.65
N GLY A 7 -10.31 -9.14 27.84
CA GLY A 7 -11.48 -9.98 28.11
C GLY A 7 -12.35 -10.32 26.89
N LEU A 8 -11.91 -9.96 25.68
CA LEU A 8 -12.54 -10.31 24.42
C LEU A 8 -11.70 -11.37 23.68
N PRO A 9 -12.32 -12.29 22.91
CA PRO A 9 -11.59 -13.24 22.09
C PRO A 9 -10.66 -12.48 21.13
N LEU A 10 -9.40 -12.88 21.10
CA LEU A 10 -8.34 -12.19 20.34
C LEU A 10 -8.64 -12.15 18.84
N HIS A 11 -9.31 -13.19 18.33
CA HIS A 11 -9.58 -13.39 16.92
C HIS A 11 -10.44 -12.26 16.30
N PRO A 12 -11.65 -11.92 16.81
CA PRO A 12 -12.40 -10.77 16.30
C PRO A 12 -11.63 -9.46 16.27
N LEU A 13 -10.77 -9.21 17.26
CA LEU A 13 -10.01 -7.96 17.34
C LEU A 13 -8.95 -7.88 16.23
N ILE A 14 -8.21 -8.97 16.02
CA ILE A 14 -7.22 -9.05 14.92
C ILE A 14 -7.93 -9.00 13.56
N VAL A 15 -9.04 -9.72 13.39
CA VAL A 15 -9.83 -9.68 12.16
C VAL A 15 -10.35 -8.27 11.87
N HIS A 16 -10.89 -7.56 12.87
CA HIS A 16 -11.33 -6.16 12.67
C HIS A 16 -10.17 -5.25 12.25
N ALA A 17 -9.01 -5.39 12.89
CA ALA A 17 -7.83 -4.64 12.50
C ALA A 17 -7.45 -4.93 11.04
N THR A 18 -7.44 -6.19 10.60
CA THR A 18 -7.14 -6.59 9.21
C THR A 18 -8.17 -6.03 8.23
N VAL A 19 -9.47 -6.15 8.54
CA VAL A 19 -10.58 -5.68 7.71
C VAL A 19 -10.57 -4.17 7.53
N VAL A 20 -9.99 -3.40 8.45
CA VAL A 20 -9.83 -1.95 8.32
C VAL A 20 -8.51 -1.59 7.64
N VAL A 21 -7.41 -2.20 8.06
CA VAL A 21 -6.04 -1.85 7.61
C VAL A 21 -5.82 -2.25 6.16
N VAL A 22 -6.29 -3.42 5.70
CA VAL A 22 -6.08 -3.89 4.33
C VAL A 22 -6.77 -2.97 3.30
N PRO A 23 -8.06 -2.61 3.41
CA PRO A 23 -8.69 -1.67 2.49
C PRO A 23 -8.09 -0.27 2.58
N LEU A 24 -7.75 0.19 3.79
CA LEU A 24 -7.11 1.49 3.96
C LEU A 24 -5.75 1.53 3.26
N ALA A 25 -4.94 0.48 3.37
CA ALA A 25 -3.68 0.36 2.64
C ALA A 25 -3.89 0.39 1.13
N ALA A 26 -4.87 -0.35 0.60
CA ALA A 26 -5.18 -0.35 -0.83
C ALA A 26 -5.58 1.06 -1.32
N LEU A 27 -6.42 1.77 -0.56
CA LEU A 27 -6.82 3.15 -0.87
C LEU A 27 -5.62 4.11 -0.84
N LEU A 28 -4.75 4.01 0.16
CA LEU A 28 -3.56 4.84 0.25
C LEU A 28 -2.57 4.59 -0.88
N VAL A 29 -2.43 3.33 -1.35
CA VAL A 29 -1.59 3.00 -2.51
C VAL A 29 -2.17 3.62 -3.79
N ILE A 30 -3.47 3.55 -4.01
CA ILE A 30 -4.13 4.23 -5.14
C ILE A 30 -3.90 5.74 -5.06
N LEU A 31 -4.09 6.32 -3.86
CA LEU A 31 -3.92 7.76 -3.65
C LEU A 31 -2.48 8.22 -3.88
N GLN A 32 -1.50 7.40 -3.45
CA GLN A 32 -0.07 7.63 -3.69
C GLN A 32 0.24 7.71 -5.18
N VAL A 33 -0.31 6.80 -6.00
CA VAL A 33 -0.06 6.79 -7.44
C VAL A 33 -0.77 7.96 -8.14
N CYS A 34 -2.05 8.17 -7.84
CA CYS A 34 -2.91 9.12 -8.55
C CYS A 34 -2.72 10.59 -8.13
N TRP A 35 -2.27 10.88 -6.91
CA TRP A 35 -2.23 12.25 -6.39
C TRP A 35 -0.81 12.72 -6.03
N PRO A 36 -0.14 13.48 -6.92
CA PRO A 36 1.25 13.94 -6.70
C PRO A 36 1.45 14.76 -5.42
N ARG A 37 0.46 15.60 -5.04
CA ARG A 37 0.49 16.38 -3.81
C ARG A 37 0.44 15.52 -2.56
N PHE A 38 -0.32 14.42 -2.59
CA PHE A 38 -0.44 13.52 -1.45
C PHE A 38 0.89 12.83 -1.13
N ARG A 39 1.69 12.48 -2.15
CA ARG A 39 2.98 11.78 -1.96
C ARG A 39 3.98 12.55 -1.10
N ALA A 40 4.03 13.87 -1.24
CA ALA A 40 4.92 14.73 -0.47
C ALA A 40 4.58 14.72 1.03
N TRP A 41 3.30 14.61 1.37
CA TRP A 41 2.83 14.58 2.76
C TRP A 41 2.80 13.16 3.34
N ALA A 42 2.37 12.19 2.54
CA ALA A 42 2.16 10.81 2.97
C ALA A 42 3.46 10.09 3.34
N GLY A 43 4.62 10.51 2.79
CA GLY A 43 5.91 9.95 3.18
C GLY A 43 5.94 8.41 3.09
N PRO A 44 6.39 7.69 4.14
CA PRO A 44 6.41 6.23 4.16
C PRO A 44 5.08 5.60 4.61
N LEU A 45 3.98 6.36 4.76
CA LEU A 45 2.72 5.84 5.30
C LEU A 45 2.12 4.71 4.45
N PRO A 46 1.99 4.81 3.10
CA PRO A 46 1.42 3.71 2.31
C PRO A 46 2.21 2.39 2.42
N PRO A 47 3.56 2.35 2.26
CA PRO A 47 4.30 1.11 2.43
C PRO A 47 4.25 0.61 3.88
N ALA A 48 4.29 1.49 4.89
CA ALA A 48 4.17 1.08 6.29
C ALA A 48 2.81 0.44 6.59
N LEU A 49 1.71 1.00 6.06
CA LEU A 49 0.38 0.46 6.27
C LEU A 49 0.17 -0.85 5.48
N SER A 50 0.73 -0.97 4.28
CA SER A 50 0.73 -2.23 3.53
C SER A 50 1.57 -3.33 4.21
N LEU A 51 2.65 -2.96 4.91
CA LEU A 51 3.41 -3.89 5.75
C LEU A 51 2.58 -4.33 6.96
N ALA A 52 1.87 -3.40 7.61
CA ALA A 52 0.95 -3.74 8.68
C ALA A 52 -0.13 -4.72 8.17
N ALA A 53 -0.76 -4.45 7.03
CA ALA A 53 -1.70 -5.36 6.38
C ALA A 53 -1.09 -6.75 6.12
N LEU A 54 0.15 -6.81 5.62
CA LEU A 54 0.87 -8.04 5.36
C LEU A 54 1.13 -8.86 6.63
N VAL A 55 1.42 -8.21 7.77
CA VAL A 55 1.62 -8.89 9.06
C VAL A 55 0.30 -9.30 9.71
N LEU A 56 -0.73 -8.46 9.61
CA LEU A 56 -2.06 -8.69 10.17
C LEU A 56 -2.80 -9.85 9.49
N THR A 57 -2.59 -10.05 8.18
CA THR A 57 -3.24 -11.13 7.42
C THR A 57 -2.97 -12.54 7.99
N PRO A 58 -1.71 -13.01 8.12
CA PRO A 58 -1.43 -14.34 8.67
C PRO A 58 -1.83 -14.44 10.16
N LEU A 59 -1.77 -13.34 10.92
CA LEU A 59 -2.27 -13.33 12.30
C LEU A 59 -3.79 -13.56 12.36
N SER A 60 -4.55 -12.99 11.43
CA SER A 60 -6.00 -13.26 11.32
C SER A 60 -6.28 -14.71 10.95
N THR A 61 -5.55 -15.28 9.99
CA THR A 61 -5.70 -16.70 9.60
C THR A 61 -5.38 -17.63 10.76
N SER A 62 -4.20 -17.51 11.38
CA SER A 62 -3.75 -18.43 12.43
C SER A 62 -4.64 -18.39 13.67
N THR A 63 -5.27 -17.24 13.96
CA THR A 63 -6.21 -17.12 15.08
C THR A 63 -7.59 -17.69 14.76
N GLY A 64 -7.95 -17.83 13.48
CA GLY A 64 -9.20 -18.44 13.03
C GLY A 64 -9.15 -19.97 13.05
N GLU A 65 -8.02 -20.56 12.64
CA GLU A 65 -7.79 -22.03 12.69
C GLU A 65 -7.98 -22.58 14.12
N SER A 66 -7.56 -21.82 15.14
CA SER A 66 -7.73 -22.22 16.56
C SER A 66 -9.21 -22.24 17.03
N LEU A 67 -10.11 -21.56 16.31
CA LEU A 67 -11.56 -21.53 16.58
C LEU A 67 -12.34 -22.55 15.77
N GLU A 68 -11.80 -22.98 14.62
CA GLU A 68 -12.42 -23.97 13.74
C GLU A 68 -12.59 -25.33 14.43
N GLU A 69 -11.68 -25.68 15.35
CA GLU A 69 -11.80 -26.89 16.19
C GLU A 69 -13.02 -26.87 17.14
N GLN A 70 -13.64 -25.70 17.38
CA GLN A 70 -14.76 -25.52 18.32
C GLN A 70 -16.08 -25.18 17.62
N VAL A 71 -16.02 -24.57 16.44
CA VAL A 71 -17.19 -24.11 15.67
C VAL A 71 -17.34 -25.05 14.47
N GLY A 72 -18.34 -25.94 14.52
CA GLY A 72 -18.51 -27.03 13.57
C GLY A 72 -18.33 -26.65 12.09
N GLU A 73 -17.63 -27.52 11.37
CA GLU A 73 -17.27 -27.38 9.96
C GLU A 73 -18.54 -27.27 9.08
N SER A 74 -18.75 -26.10 8.47
CA SER A 74 -19.73 -25.93 7.41
C SER A 74 -19.04 -25.54 6.12
N SER A 75 -19.55 -26.01 4.98
CA SER A 75 -18.99 -25.70 3.65
C SER A 75 -18.86 -24.20 3.36
N LEU A 76 -19.66 -23.35 4.02
CA LEU A 76 -19.57 -21.90 3.89
C LEU A 76 -18.42 -21.29 4.71
N VAL A 77 -18.13 -21.83 5.89
CA VAL A 77 -17.00 -21.41 6.74
C VAL A 77 -15.68 -21.82 6.09
N GLU A 78 -15.58 -23.05 5.59
CA GLU A 78 -14.40 -23.53 4.86
C GLU A 78 -14.12 -22.65 3.63
N LYS A 79 -15.16 -22.27 2.89
CA LYS A 79 -14.99 -21.35 1.74
C LYS A 79 -14.55 -19.95 2.15
N HIS A 80 -14.98 -19.47 3.31
CA HIS A 80 -14.53 -18.19 3.85
C HIS A 80 -13.06 -18.24 4.27
N ALA A 81 -12.65 -19.30 4.98
CA ALA A 81 -11.27 -19.54 5.37
C ALA A 81 -10.34 -19.65 4.16
N GLU A 82 -10.71 -20.44 3.14
CA GLU A 82 -9.92 -20.59 1.91
C GLU A 82 -9.70 -19.25 1.17
N LEU A 83 -10.72 -18.37 1.15
CA LEU A 83 -10.58 -17.04 0.57
C LEU A 83 -9.72 -16.10 1.44
N GLY A 84 -9.79 -16.26 2.76
CA GLY A 84 -8.95 -15.58 3.74
C GLY A 84 -7.47 -15.91 3.53
N ASP A 85 -7.13 -17.18 3.36
CA ASP A 85 -5.76 -17.64 3.11
C ASP A 85 -5.16 -17.06 1.84
N GLN A 86 -5.97 -16.92 0.79
CA GLN A 86 -5.53 -16.31 -0.46
C GLN A 86 -5.17 -14.82 -0.31
N LEU A 87 -5.68 -14.13 0.72
CA LEU A 87 -5.44 -12.69 0.93
C LEU A 87 -3.95 -12.37 1.08
N ILE A 88 -3.14 -13.29 1.61
CA ILE A 88 -1.71 -13.06 1.82
C ILE A 88 -0.97 -12.72 0.53
N TRP A 89 -1.32 -13.37 -0.58
CA TRP A 89 -0.70 -13.09 -1.88
C TRP A 89 -1.01 -11.67 -2.36
N PHE A 90 -2.21 -11.19 -2.07
CA PHE A 90 -2.61 -9.82 -2.41
C PHE A 90 -1.94 -8.79 -1.51
N THR A 91 -1.80 -9.05 -0.21
CA THR A 91 -1.12 -8.12 0.71
C THR A 91 0.39 -8.09 0.50
N VAL A 92 1.02 -9.21 0.13
CA VAL A 92 2.41 -9.26 -0.35
C VAL A 92 2.57 -8.38 -1.59
N ALA A 93 1.74 -8.58 -2.61
CA ALA A 93 1.81 -7.80 -3.84
C ALA A 93 1.64 -6.30 -3.55
N LEU A 94 0.65 -5.95 -2.71
CA LEU A 94 0.40 -4.57 -2.31
C LEU A 94 1.62 -3.94 -1.63
N PHE A 95 2.25 -4.64 -0.67
CA PHE A 95 3.45 -4.16 0.01
C PHE A 95 4.64 -4.00 -0.93
N VAL A 96 4.92 -5.02 -1.75
CA VAL A 96 6.05 -5.00 -2.69
C VAL A 96 5.93 -3.85 -3.67
N PHE A 97 4.77 -3.67 -4.31
CA PHE A 97 4.59 -2.59 -5.28
C PHE A 97 4.55 -1.20 -4.62
N SER A 98 3.94 -1.08 -3.44
CA SER A 98 3.95 0.19 -2.67
C SER A 98 5.37 0.59 -2.25
N ALA A 99 6.14 -0.36 -1.72
CA ALA A 99 7.53 -0.13 -1.31
C ALA A 99 8.44 0.16 -2.50
N ALA A 100 8.29 -0.58 -3.61
CA ALA A 100 9.04 -0.35 -4.84
C ALA A 100 8.73 1.04 -5.42
N PHE A 101 7.46 1.44 -5.47
CA PHE A 101 7.07 2.77 -5.94
C PHE A 101 7.69 3.88 -5.09
N TRP A 102 7.58 3.75 -3.76
CA TRP A 102 8.15 4.72 -2.80
C TRP A 102 9.68 4.83 -2.95
N TRP A 103 10.38 3.69 -3.06
CA TRP A 103 11.82 3.65 -3.26
C TRP A 103 12.24 4.31 -4.59
N LEU A 104 11.54 4.01 -5.68
CA LEU A 104 11.82 4.59 -6.99
C LEU A 104 11.59 6.10 -7.04
N GLU A 105 10.56 6.60 -6.35
CA GLU A 105 10.32 8.04 -6.25
C GLU A 105 11.46 8.75 -5.50
N ARG A 106 11.92 8.18 -4.38
CA ARG A 106 13.07 8.69 -3.61
C ARG A 106 14.37 8.65 -4.41
N ALA A 107 14.65 7.55 -5.11
CA ALA A 107 15.82 7.43 -5.97
C ALA A 107 15.84 8.47 -7.11
N ARG A 108 14.67 8.80 -7.66
CA ARG A 108 14.54 9.85 -8.69
C ARG A 108 14.83 11.25 -8.15
N HIS A 109 14.41 11.56 -6.92
CA HIS A 109 14.71 12.84 -6.29
C HIS A 109 16.22 13.00 -6.03
N HIS A 110 16.88 11.98 -5.48
CA HIS A 110 18.32 12.01 -5.26
C HIS A 110 19.13 12.09 -6.56
N ALA A 111 18.73 11.37 -7.61
CA ALA A 111 19.39 11.47 -8.91
C ALA A 111 19.24 12.88 -9.53
N ALA A 112 18.11 13.55 -9.31
CA ALA A 112 17.89 14.93 -9.74
C ALA A 112 18.75 15.92 -8.94
N GLU A 113 18.90 15.73 -7.63
CA GLU A 113 19.79 16.54 -6.77
C GLU A 113 21.26 16.41 -7.17
N LEU A 114 21.74 15.18 -7.40
CA LEU A 114 23.11 14.94 -7.87
C LEU A 114 23.36 15.57 -9.26
N ALA A 115 22.37 15.52 -10.15
CA ALA A 115 22.44 16.13 -11.48
C ALA A 115 22.36 17.66 -11.45
N ALA A 116 21.71 18.25 -10.45
CA ALA A 116 21.65 19.69 -10.26
C ALA A 116 23.00 20.30 -9.81
N GLY A 117 23.89 19.47 -9.25
CA GLY A 117 25.20 19.89 -8.74
C GLY A 117 25.10 20.77 -7.48
N PRO A 118 26.18 20.93 -6.70
CA PRO A 118 26.19 21.88 -5.59
C PRO A 118 25.89 23.26 -6.16
N ALA A 119 24.79 23.87 -5.72
CA ALA A 119 24.46 25.24 -6.08
C ALA A 119 25.69 26.10 -5.81
N ALA A 120 26.30 26.63 -6.88
CA ALA A 120 27.48 27.48 -6.75
C ALA A 120 27.13 28.59 -5.74
N PRO A 121 27.99 28.87 -4.75
CA PRO A 121 27.70 29.91 -3.78
C PRO A 121 27.39 31.19 -4.54
N THR A 122 26.17 31.71 -4.35
CA THR A 122 25.75 33.01 -4.87
C THR A 122 26.67 34.06 -4.26
N THR A 123 27.77 34.35 -4.96
CA THR A 123 28.55 35.55 -4.72
C THR A 123 27.70 36.70 -5.23
N THR A 124 27.03 37.41 -4.32
CA THR A 124 26.42 38.70 -4.62
C THR A 124 27.54 39.61 -5.17
N PRO A 125 27.51 40.04 -6.44
CA PRO A 125 28.52 40.97 -6.93
C PRO A 125 28.22 42.32 -6.30
N GLY A 126 29.14 42.79 -5.45
CA GLY A 126 29.14 44.17 -4.98
C GLY A 126 29.15 45.12 -6.18
N SER A 127 28.27 46.11 -6.15
CA SER A 127 28.03 47.05 -7.24
C SER A 127 29.28 47.88 -7.58
N GLY A 128 29.69 47.86 -8.84
CA GLY A 128 30.63 48.85 -9.38
C GLY A 128 31.17 48.48 -10.75
N GLY A 129 30.60 49.07 -11.81
CA GLY A 129 31.25 49.15 -13.12
C GLY A 129 30.44 48.59 -14.29
N THR A 130 30.05 49.47 -15.20
CA THR A 130 29.56 49.20 -16.56
C THR A 130 30.43 48.20 -17.30
N ALA A 131 29.88 47.03 -17.65
CA ALA A 131 30.45 46.11 -18.63
C ALA A 131 29.34 45.57 -19.55
N THR A 132 29.60 45.73 -20.84
CA THR A 132 28.78 45.39 -21.99
C THR A 132 28.31 43.94 -21.99
N LEU A 133 27.01 43.76 -22.25
CA LEU A 133 26.31 42.49 -22.36
C LEU A 133 26.73 41.72 -23.62
N THR A 134 27.41 40.58 -23.46
CA THR A 134 27.26 39.43 -24.38
C THR A 134 27.40 38.16 -23.55
N ALA A 135 26.32 37.76 -22.89
CA ALA A 135 26.26 36.50 -22.16
C ALA A 135 26.12 35.35 -23.17
N PRO A 136 26.98 34.31 -23.12
CA PRO A 136 26.72 33.09 -23.87
C PRO A 136 25.41 32.48 -23.36
N ALA A 137 24.52 32.13 -24.28
CA ALA A 137 23.26 31.45 -23.96
C ALA A 137 23.54 30.28 -23.01
N PRO A 138 22.83 30.14 -21.88
CA PRO A 138 23.08 29.03 -20.98
C PRO A 138 22.83 27.74 -21.76
N ALA A 139 23.90 26.97 -21.97
CA ALA A 139 23.80 25.63 -22.50
C ALA A 139 22.84 24.89 -21.57
N ARG A 140 21.62 24.66 -22.06
CA ARG A 140 20.67 23.73 -21.46
C ARG A 140 21.33 22.36 -21.52
N HIS A 141 22.10 22.02 -20.50
CA HIS A 141 22.35 20.64 -20.18
C HIS A 141 20.99 20.07 -19.78
N THR A 142 20.22 19.62 -20.77
CA THR A 142 19.17 18.64 -20.55
C THR A 142 19.88 17.36 -20.16
N THR A 143 20.38 17.27 -18.94
CA THR A 143 20.66 15.98 -18.33
C THR A 143 19.31 15.31 -18.25
N SER A 144 19.03 14.43 -19.21
CA SER A 144 17.90 13.53 -19.15
C SER A 144 18.03 12.79 -17.82
N ALA A 145 17.31 13.22 -16.78
CA ALA A 145 17.05 12.32 -15.67
C ALA A 145 16.56 11.01 -16.32
N PRO A 146 17.21 9.86 -16.06
CA PRO A 146 17.33 8.83 -17.08
C PRO A 146 15.93 8.28 -17.36
N GLU A 147 15.42 8.39 -18.60
CA GLU A 147 14.03 8.06 -18.95
C GLU A 147 13.57 6.71 -18.40
N ARG A 148 14.50 5.75 -18.30
CA ARG A 148 14.33 4.44 -17.65
C ARG A 148 13.67 4.50 -16.27
N PHE A 149 14.04 5.45 -15.42
CA PHE A 149 13.44 5.59 -14.08
C PHE A 149 12.01 6.08 -14.16
N ARG A 150 11.70 6.97 -15.11
CA ARG A 150 10.34 7.47 -15.31
C ARG A 150 9.41 6.36 -15.76
N THR A 151 9.83 5.59 -16.77
CA THR A 151 9.10 4.44 -17.29
C THR A 151 8.93 3.37 -16.22
N LEU A 152 9.99 3.03 -15.49
CA LEU A 152 9.93 2.03 -14.40
C LEU A 152 8.96 2.46 -13.30
N THR A 153 9.02 3.71 -12.82
CA THR A 153 8.05 4.20 -11.83
C THR A 153 6.62 4.14 -12.35
N ALA A 154 6.39 4.46 -13.63
CA ALA A 154 5.06 4.39 -14.23
C ALA A 154 4.53 2.95 -14.28
N ILE A 155 5.36 1.99 -14.72
CA ILE A 155 5.02 0.57 -14.74
C ILE A 155 4.70 0.06 -13.33
N VAL A 156 5.59 0.33 -12.36
CA VAL A 156 5.37 -0.06 -10.96
C VAL A 156 4.11 0.59 -10.39
N GLY A 157 3.82 1.85 -10.74
CA GLY A 157 2.59 2.53 -10.34
C GLY A 157 1.34 1.86 -10.89
N VAL A 158 1.33 1.46 -12.15
CA VAL A 158 0.22 0.70 -12.75
C VAL A 158 0.04 -0.64 -12.04
N LEU A 159 1.13 -1.38 -11.82
CA LEU A 159 1.08 -2.66 -11.10
C LEU A 159 0.59 -2.50 -9.65
N ALA A 160 0.99 -1.43 -8.96
CA ALA A 160 0.51 -1.12 -7.62
C ALA A 160 -1.00 -0.87 -7.60
N VAL A 161 -1.53 -0.12 -8.57
CA VAL A 161 -2.98 0.12 -8.70
C VAL A 161 -3.72 -1.18 -9.00
N LEU A 162 -3.23 -2.00 -9.92
CA LEU A 162 -3.83 -3.30 -10.23
C LEU A 162 -3.85 -4.23 -9.01
N ALA A 163 -2.74 -4.27 -8.25
CA ALA A 163 -2.67 -5.02 -7.00
C ALA A 163 -3.69 -4.49 -5.98
N ALA A 164 -3.79 -3.18 -5.79
CA ALA A 164 -4.75 -2.57 -4.86
C ALA A 164 -6.21 -2.86 -5.23
N LEU A 165 -6.56 -2.79 -6.53
CA LEU A 165 -7.87 -3.18 -7.02
C LEU A 165 -8.14 -4.68 -6.79
N GLY A 166 -7.16 -5.53 -7.07
CA GLY A 166 -7.22 -6.96 -6.79
C GLY A 166 -7.45 -7.26 -5.30
N THR A 167 -6.74 -6.56 -4.41
CA THR A 167 -6.93 -6.63 -2.96
C THR A 167 -8.37 -6.24 -2.57
N GLY A 168 -8.89 -5.13 -3.12
CA GLY A 168 -10.27 -4.70 -2.84
C GLY A 168 -11.30 -5.73 -3.27
N VAL A 169 -11.13 -6.35 -4.44
CA VAL A 169 -12.00 -7.43 -4.91
C VAL A 169 -11.91 -8.66 -4.01
N GLN A 170 -10.71 -9.05 -3.58
CA GLN A 170 -10.53 -10.19 -2.68
C GLN A 170 -11.18 -9.95 -1.33
N VAL A 171 -11.00 -8.77 -0.74
CA VAL A 171 -11.66 -8.39 0.52
C VAL A 171 -13.19 -8.42 0.39
N ALA A 172 -13.74 -7.92 -0.73
CA ALA A 172 -15.17 -7.98 -0.98
C ALA A 172 -15.69 -9.43 -1.10
N ARG A 173 -14.93 -10.32 -1.74
CA ARG A 173 -15.26 -11.75 -1.84
C ARG A 173 -15.24 -12.44 -0.47
N ILE A 174 -14.22 -12.17 0.35
CA ILE A 174 -14.10 -12.67 1.73
C ILE A 174 -15.29 -12.16 2.58
N GLY A 175 -15.63 -10.88 2.48
CA GLY A 175 -16.75 -10.31 3.21
C GLY A 175 -18.10 -10.92 2.80
N HIS A 176 -18.31 -11.16 1.51
CA HIS A 176 -19.53 -11.79 1.01
C HIS A 176 -19.67 -13.25 1.45
N SER A 177 -18.59 -14.04 1.44
CA SER A 177 -18.62 -15.42 1.95
C SER A 177 -18.87 -15.44 3.46
N GLY A 178 -18.26 -14.52 4.21
CA GLY A 178 -18.46 -14.39 5.66
C GLY A 178 -19.91 -14.01 6.00
N ALA A 179 -20.51 -13.09 5.27
CA ALA A 179 -21.92 -12.74 5.42
C ALA A 179 -22.82 -13.96 5.12
N LYS A 180 -22.55 -14.72 4.06
CA LYS A 180 -23.33 -15.95 3.80
C LYS A 180 -23.22 -16.97 4.93
N ALA A 181 -22.03 -17.20 5.47
CA ALA A 181 -21.84 -18.11 6.59
C ALA A 181 -22.64 -17.66 7.82
N ALA A 182 -22.59 -16.36 8.18
CA ALA A 182 -23.28 -15.85 9.36
C ALA A 182 -24.82 -15.81 9.24
N TRP A 183 -25.36 -15.59 8.05
CA TRP A 183 -26.80 -15.29 7.88
C TRP A 183 -27.62 -16.42 7.23
N SER A 184 -26.98 -17.42 6.60
CA SER A 184 -27.71 -18.54 5.97
C SER A 184 -28.41 -19.46 6.97
N ASP A 185 -27.82 -19.70 8.14
CA ASP A 185 -28.42 -20.49 9.23
C ASP A 185 -29.59 -19.77 9.91
N ALA A 186 -29.52 -18.43 10.03
CA ALA A 186 -30.63 -17.63 10.53
C ALA A 186 -31.85 -17.67 9.58
N SER A 187 -31.58 -17.69 8.27
CA SER A 187 -32.62 -17.74 7.24
C SER A 187 -33.36 -19.08 7.24
N SER A 188 -32.63 -20.19 7.42
CA SER A 188 -33.21 -21.54 7.47
C SER A 188 -33.97 -21.81 8.77
N ALA A 189 -33.60 -21.16 9.88
CA ALA A 189 -34.35 -21.19 11.14
C ALA A 189 -35.65 -20.37 11.12
N LEU A 190 -35.70 -19.27 10.35
CA LEU A 190 -36.90 -18.43 10.19
C LEU A 190 -37.97 -19.01 9.25
N VAL A 191 -37.60 -19.98 8.41
CA VAL A 191 -38.47 -20.62 7.42
C VAL A 191 -39.06 -21.96 7.94
N ARG A 192 -38.61 -22.45 9.11
CA ARG A 192 -39.22 -23.58 9.82
C ARG A 192 -40.25 -23.11 10.84
#